data_AF-A0AAD8H022-F1
#
_entry.id   AF-A0AAD8H022-F1
#
_cell.length_a   1.000
_cell.length_b   1.000
_cell.length_c   1.000
_cell.angle_alpha   90.00
_cell.angle_beta   90.00
_cell.angle_gamma   90.00
#
_symmetry.space_group_name_H-M   'P 1'
#
loop_
_entity.id
_entity.type
_entity.pdbx_description
1 polymer ?
#
loop_
_entity_poly.entity_id
_entity_poly.type
_entity_poly.pdbx_seq_one_letter_code
_entity_poly.pdbx_strand_id
1 'polypeptide(L)'
;MVGMPKRDKLFEEASPFLSVDPAAPSSGSSVHQLREVLLDEDKKMYERYSALFGLRNHGGDEAISAIVKSLGANSALLRHEVAYVLGQLQNKSATDALSGVLKDVHEHPMVRHEAAEALGSIADGHSVAVSIFLFFFLFRFSVNSRLDEFVPREIVTYLMDFLVDENIFEYLELKDIDTQMHIISIICHVVRSWEIGEEMRNNMIENLMRLIESDKGDLEGGDGESEGEGSDSEED
;
A
#
# COMPACT_ATOMS: atom_id res chain seq x y z
N MET A 1 -44.29 -22.07 35.39
CA MET A 1 -43.13 -21.19 35.13
C MET A 1 -42.21 -21.91 34.16
N VAL A 2 -42.17 -21.43 32.92
CA VAL A 2 -41.35 -21.97 31.84
C VAL A 2 -39.89 -21.68 32.17
N GLY A 3 -39.04 -22.72 32.15
CA GLY A 3 -37.62 -22.58 32.37
C GLY A 3 -37.00 -21.69 31.29
N MET A 4 -36.28 -20.65 31.71
CA MET A 4 -35.46 -19.86 30.80
C MET A 4 -34.44 -20.80 30.13
N PRO A 5 -34.30 -20.78 28.79
CA PRO A 5 -33.23 -21.51 28.14
C PRO A 5 -31.90 -20.92 28.58
N LYS A 6 -30.95 -21.78 28.96
CA LYS A 6 -29.55 -21.41 29.18
C LYS A 6 -29.05 -20.67 27.94
N ARG A 7 -28.44 -19.50 28.12
CA ARG A 7 -27.76 -18.77 27.05
C ARG A 7 -26.46 -19.50 26.69
N ASP A 8 -26.59 -20.66 26.06
CA ASP A 8 -25.50 -21.30 25.33
C ASP A 8 -25.75 -21.04 23.85
N LYS A 9 -25.48 -19.80 23.42
CA LYS A 9 -25.35 -19.43 22.02
C LYS A 9 -24.01 -18.75 21.84
N LEU A 10 -23.07 -19.52 21.28
CA LEU A 10 -22.11 -19.06 20.28
C LEU A 10 -21.37 -17.77 20.68
N PHE A 11 -20.38 -17.91 21.55
CA PHE A 11 -19.20 -17.09 21.30
C PHE A 11 -18.64 -17.63 19.98
N GLU A 12 -18.95 -16.99 18.86
CA GLU A 12 -18.00 -16.95 17.75
C GLU A 12 -16.69 -16.56 18.42
N GLU A 13 -15.76 -17.52 18.50
CA GLU A 13 -14.46 -17.27 19.12
C GLU A 13 -13.89 -16.05 18.42
N ALA A 14 -13.78 -14.95 19.15
CA ALA A 14 -13.24 -13.72 18.61
C ALA A 14 -11.89 -14.04 17.96
N SER A 15 -11.67 -13.51 16.75
CA SER A 15 -10.41 -13.71 16.03
C SER A 15 -9.23 -13.50 16.98
N PRO A 16 -8.19 -14.36 16.98
CA PRO A 16 -6.98 -14.16 17.78
C PRO A 16 -6.31 -12.80 17.52
N PHE A 17 -6.66 -12.17 16.41
CA PHE A 17 -6.14 -10.88 15.93
C PHE A 17 -7.09 -9.71 16.22
N LEU A 18 -8.16 -9.94 17.01
CA LEU A 18 -9.16 -8.93 17.39
C LEU A 18 -9.81 -8.18 16.20
N SER A 19 -9.86 -8.85 15.05
CA SER A 19 -10.45 -8.34 13.81
C SER A 19 -11.87 -8.83 13.58
N VAL A 20 -12.63 -8.07 12.80
CA VAL A 20 -13.93 -8.48 12.26
C VAL A 20 -13.70 -9.00 10.85
N ASP A 21 -13.62 -10.33 10.72
CA ASP A 21 -13.31 -10.96 9.44
C ASP A 21 -14.57 -11.10 8.55
N PRO A 22 -14.48 -10.86 7.23
CA PRO A 22 -15.59 -11.03 6.29
C PRO A 22 -16.05 -12.49 6.11
N ALA A 23 -15.25 -13.47 6.55
CA ALA A 23 -15.62 -14.88 6.56
C ALA A 23 -15.06 -15.57 7.80
N ALA A 24 -15.76 -16.60 8.28
CA ALA A 24 -15.25 -17.43 9.36
C ALA A 24 -13.98 -18.20 8.89
N PRO A 25 -12.94 -18.30 9.73
CA PRO A 25 -11.74 -19.07 9.39
C PRO A 25 -12.08 -20.54 9.21
N SER A 26 -11.44 -21.19 8.24
CA SER A 26 -11.59 -22.63 8.04
C SER A 26 -10.93 -23.40 9.19
N SER A 27 -11.73 -24.14 9.96
CA SER A 27 -11.28 -24.96 11.08
C SER A 27 -11.03 -26.41 10.67
N GLY A 28 -9.90 -26.98 11.11
CA GLY A 28 -9.58 -28.41 10.94
C GLY A 28 -8.93 -28.81 9.60
N SER A 29 -8.72 -27.87 8.69
CA SER A 29 -7.97 -28.07 7.44
C SER A 29 -6.45 -27.96 7.68
N SER A 30 -5.65 -28.71 6.92
CA SER A 30 -4.19 -28.56 6.93
C SER A 30 -3.75 -27.30 6.16
N VAL A 31 -2.55 -26.78 6.45
CA VAL A 31 -1.96 -25.64 5.71
C VAL A 31 -1.95 -25.90 4.20
N HIS A 32 -1.64 -27.12 3.78
CA HIS A 32 -1.67 -27.51 2.37
C HIS A 32 -3.07 -27.38 1.77
N GLN A 33 -4.11 -27.89 2.44
CA GLN A 33 -5.49 -27.80 1.94
C GLN A 33 -5.96 -26.35 1.85
N LEU A 34 -5.65 -25.54 2.86
CA LEU A 34 -6.00 -24.13 2.88
C LEU A 34 -5.29 -23.36 1.75
N ARG A 35 -4.01 -23.65 1.51
CA ARG A 35 -3.25 -23.08 0.40
C ARG A 35 -3.88 -23.39 -0.95
N GLU A 36 -4.26 -24.65 -1.20
CA GLU A 36 -4.90 -25.04 -2.45
C GLU A 36 -6.20 -24.26 -2.68
N VAL A 37 -7.03 -24.09 -1.63
CA VAL A 37 -8.27 -23.29 -1.73
C VAL A 37 -7.99 -21.81 -1.97
N LEU A 38 -7.02 -21.22 -1.27
CA LEU A 38 -6.71 -19.79 -1.38
C LEU A 38 -6.17 -19.42 -2.77
N LEU A 39 -5.35 -20.28 -3.37
CA LEU A 39 -4.69 -20.04 -4.65
C LEU A 39 -5.52 -20.49 -5.88
N ASP A 40 -6.65 -21.16 -5.67
CA ASP A 40 -7.55 -21.60 -6.74
C ASP A 40 -8.49 -20.45 -7.16
N GLU A 41 -8.28 -19.95 -8.38
CA GLU A 41 -9.07 -18.85 -8.97
C GLU A 41 -10.52 -19.25 -9.30
N ASP A 42 -10.83 -20.54 -9.39
CA ASP A 42 -12.18 -21.04 -9.64
C ASP A 42 -13.02 -21.13 -8.35
N LYS A 43 -12.39 -20.94 -7.17
CA LYS A 43 -13.09 -20.93 -5.88
C LYS A 43 -13.85 -19.64 -5.63
N LYS A 44 -14.98 -19.77 -4.93
CA LYS A 44 -15.76 -18.60 -4.51
C LYS A 44 -14.95 -17.76 -3.52
N MET A 45 -15.15 -16.45 -3.59
CA MET A 45 -14.45 -15.49 -2.73
C MET A 45 -14.58 -15.82 -1.24
N TYR A 46 -15.76 -16.26 -0.79
CA TYR A 46 -15.97 -16.68 0.60
C TYR A 46 -15.09 -17.87 1.01
N GLU A 47 -14.92 -18.87 0.14
CA GLU A 47 -14.07 -20.03 0.42
C GLU A 47 -12.60 -19.61 0.51
N ARG A 48 -12.17 -18.71 -0.39
CA ARG A 48 -10.81 -18.15 -0.39
C ARG A 48 -10.54 -17.31 0.86
N TYR A 49 -11.48 -16.47 1.30
CA TYR A 49 -11.39 -15.74 2.57
C TYR A 49 -11.33 -16.68 3.77
N SER A 50 -12.20 -17.70 3.81
CA SER A 50 -12.18 -18.70 4.89
C SER A 50 -10.82 -19.41 4.96
N ALA A 51 -10.22 -19.71 3.80
CA ALA A 51 -8.87 -20.29 3.73
C ALA A 51 -7.77 -19.31 4.17
N LEU A 52 -7.84 -18.05 3.76
CA LEU A 52 -6.93 -16.97 4.18
C LEU A 52 -6.89 -16.82 5.70
N PHE A 53 -8.05 -16.67 6.35
CA PHE A 53 -8.11 -16.54 7.81
C PHE A 53 -7.74 -17.84 8.54
N GLY A 54 -8.02 -19.00 7.93
CA GLY A 54 -7.50 -20.28 8.41
C GLY A 54 -5.97 -20.32 8.43
N LEU A 55 -5.32 -19.89 7.34
CA LEU A 55 -3.86 -19.80 7.26
C LEU A 55 -3.28 -18.78 8.24
N ARG A 56 -3.92 -17.61 8.38
CA ARG A 56 -3.54 -16.60 9.37
C ARG A 56 -3.56 -17.18 10.78
N ASN A 57 -4.64 -17.85 11.15
CA ASN A 57 -4.80 -18.42 12.48
C ASN A 57 -3.87 -19.62 12.72
N HIS A 58 -3.45 -20.32 11.67
CA HIS A 58 -2.45 -21.39 11.77
C HIS A 58 -1.04 -20.82 12.02
N GLY A 59 -0.67 -19.76 11.30
CA GLY A 59 0.67 -19.17 11.35
C GLY A 59 1.77 -20.11 10.82
N GLY A 60 3.03 -19.72 11.03
CA GLY A 60 4.20 -20.47 10.56
C GLY A 60 4.57 -20.20 9.10
N ASP A 61 5.80 -20.55 8.74
CA ASP A 61 6.43 -20.14 7.47
C ASP A 61 5.68 -20.66 6.23
N GLU A 62 5.14 -21.88 6.29
CA GLU A 62 4.37 -22.47 5.18
C GLU A 62 3.06 -21.73 4.94
N ALA A 63 2.36 -21.32 6.01
CA ALA A 63 1.12 -20.57 5.90
C ALA A 63 1.39 -19.15 5.39
N ILE A 64 2.42 -18.50 5.92
CA ILE A 64 2.84 -17.16 5.49
C ILE A 64 3.25 -17.18 4.01
N SER A 65 4.00 -18.19 3.58
CA SER A 65 4.35 -18.36 2.16
C SER A 65 3.11 -18.53 1.27
N ALA A 66 2.08 -19.24 1.73
CA ALA A 66 0.83 -19.36 0.99
C ALA A 66 0.08 -18.02 0.89
N ILE A 67 0.02 -17.26 1.99
CA ILE A 67 -0.61 -15.94 2.04
C ILE A 67 0.13 -14.95 1.13
N VAL A 68 1.47 -14.88 1.22
CA VAL A 68 2.28 -14.02 0.33
C VAL A 68 2.04 -14.34 -1.14
N LYS A 69 1.95 -15.63 -1.52
CA LYS A 69 1.64 -16.02 -2.90
C LYS A 69 0.26 -15.54 -3.37
N SER A 70 -0.71 -15.40 -2.47
CA SER A 70 -2.04 -14.90 -2.82
C SER A 70 -2.12 -13.40 -3.09
N LEU A 71 -1.03 -12.64 -2.89
CA LEU A 71 -0.89 -11.29 -3.44
C LEU A 71 -0.92 -11.28 -4.98
N GLY A 72 -0.76 -12.43 -5.65
CA GLY A 72 -0.93 -12.55 -7.11
C GLY A 72 -2.36 -12.89 -7.55
N ALA A 73 -3.35 -12.91 -6.66
CA ALA A 73 -4.74 -13.26 -7.01
C ALA A 73 -5.36 -12.24 -7.98
N ASN A 74 -6.31 -12.66 -8.83
CA ASN A 74 -6.94 -11.75 -9.80
C ASN A 74 -7.77 -10.63 -9.14
N SER A 75 -8.37 -10.92 -7.98
CA SER A 75 -9.25 -9.99 -7.28
C SER A 75 -8.47 -8.98 -6.43
N ALA A 76 -8.59 -7.69 -6.75
CA ALA A 76 -8.03 -6.62 -5.94
C ALA A 76 -8.57 -6.63 -4.49
N LEU A 77 -9.84 -6.99 -4.29
CA LEU A 77 -10.42 -7.13 -2.94
C LEU A 77 -9.76 -8.25 -2.13
N LEU A 78 -9.34 -9.34 -2.79
CA LEU A 78 -8.62 -10.41 -2.11
C LEU A 78 -7.18 -9.98 -1.82
N ARG A 79 -6.49 -9.37 -2.78
CA ARG A 79 -5.12 -8.87 -2.57
C ARG A 79 -5.03 -7.85 -1.44
N HIS A 80 -6.01 -6.95 -1.34
CA HIS A 80 -6.17 -6.04 -0.20
C HIS A 80 -6.25 -6.81 1.12
N GLU A 81 -7.19 -7.74 1.24
CA GLU A 81 -7.33 -8.52 2.48
C GLU A 81 -6.08 -9.35 2.81
N VAL A 82 -5.38 -9.84 1.79
CA VAL A 82 -4.11 -10.55 1.96
C VAL A 82 -3.06 -9.62 2.54
N ALA A 83 -2.92 -8.39 2.02
CA ALA A 83 -2.01 -7.39 2.59
C ALA A 83 -2.38 -7.08 4.05
N TYR A 84 -3.68 -6.87 4.35
CA TYR A 84 -4.18 -6.65 5.71
C TYR A 84 -3.76 -7.78 6.65
N VAL A 85 -3.99 -9.03 6.25
CA VAL A 85 -3.62 -10.22 7.01
C VAL A 85 -2.10 -10.34 7.20
N LEU A 86 -1.30 -10.00 6.21
CA LEU A 86 0.17 -9.99 6.36
C LEU A 86 0.62 -8.91 7.36
N GLY A 87 -0.05 -7.76 7.39
CA GLY A 87 0.12 -6.73 8.41
C GLY A 87 -0.18 -7.24 9.82
N GLN A 88 -1.30 -7.95 10.00
CA GLN A 88 -1.68 -8.58 11.27
C GLN A 88 -0.66 -9.62 11.76
N LEU A 89 -0.05 -10.37 10.82
CA LEU A 89 0.94 -11.40 11.14
C LEU A 89 2.31 -10.83 11.51
N GLN A 90 2.59 -9.58 11.13
CA GLN A 90 3.82 -8.85 11.43
C GLN A 90 5.12 -9.63 11.10
N ASN A 91 5.06 -10.54 10.13
CA ASN A 91 6.21 -11.39 9.78
C ASN A 91 7.08 -10.73 8.70
N LYS A 92 8.36 -10.52 9.00
CA LYS A 92 9.34 -9.88 8.12
C LYS A 92 9.55 -10.58 6.77
N SER A 93 9.22 -11.86 6.63
CA SER A 93 9.29 -12.56 5.34
C SER A 93 8.31 -12.00 4.28
N ALA A 94 7.30 -11.24 4.69
CA ALA A 94 6.35 -10.60 3.78
C ALA A 94 6.82 -9.23 3.26
N THR A 95 7.88 -8.64 3.84
CA THR A 95 8.31 -7.27 3.55
C THR A 95 8.63 -7.04 2.07
N ASP A 96 9.40 -7.93 1.44
CA ASP A 96 9.79 -7.76 0.03
C ASP A 96 8.56 -7.82 -0.89
N ALA A 97 7.63 -8.74 -0.62
CA ALA A 97 6.42 -8.89 -1.42
C ALA A 97 5.49 -7.66 -1.28
N LEU A 98 5.28 -7.17 -0.06
CA LEU A 98 4.48 -5.98 0.19
C LEU A 98 5.13 -4.71 -0.38
N SER A 99 6.47 -4.62 -0.36
CA SER A 99 7.20 -3.53 -1.01
C SER A 99 7.01 -3.54 -2.53
N GLY A 100 7.01 -4.74 -3.14
CA GLY A 100 6.68 -4.90 -4.55
C GLY A 100 5.27 -4.40 -4.87
N VAL A 101 4.27 -4.80 -4.07
CA VAL A 101 2.87 -4.35 -4.22
C VAL A 101 2.76 -2.83 -4.08
N LEU A 102 3.42 -2.23 -3.09
CA LEU A 102 3.39 -0.78 -2.87
C LEU A 102 3.97 -0.01 -4.08
N LYS A 103 5.02 -0.53 -4.71
CA LYS A 103 5.72 0.12 -5.84
C LYS A 103 5.09 -0.20 -7.20
N ASP A 104 4.17 -1.15 -7.29
CA ASP A 104 3.51 -1.49 -8.55
C ASP A 104 2.48 -0.41 -8.91
N VAL A 105 2.79 0.39 -9.93
CA VAL A 105 1.95 1.47 -10.45
C VAL A 105 0.69 0.97 -11.16
N HIS A 106 0.66 -0.32 -11.53
CA HIS A 106 -0.51 -0.96 -12.15
C HIS A 106 -1.39 -1.69 -11.13
N GLU A 107 -0.94 -1.78 -9.87
CA GLU A 107 -1.75 -2.33 -8.79
C GLU A 107 -2.84 -1.34 -8.36
N HIS A 108 -3.96 -1.88 -7.88
CA HIS A 108 -5.09 -1.10 -7.45
C HIS A 108 -4.74 -0.25 -6.21
N PRO A 109 -5.08 1.06 -6.16
CA PRO A 109 -4.70 1.98 -5.08
C PRO A 109 -5.00 1.47 -3.67
N MET A 110 -6.18 0.89 -3.48
CA MET A 110 -6.61 0.28 -2.22
C MET A 110 -5.67 -0.83 -1.74
N VAL A 111 -5.15 -1.67 -2.64
CA VAL A 111 -4.21 -2.74 -2.30
C VAL A 111 -2.85 -2.15 -1.92
N ARG A 112 -2.41 -1.12 -2.64
CA ARG A 112 -1.16 -0.39 -2.35
C ARG A 112 -1.22 0.32 -1.00
N HIS A 113 -2.36 0.90 -0.66
CA HIS A 113 -2.65 1.49 0.66
C HIS A 113 -2.48 0.46 1.78
N GLU A 114 -3.14 -0.68 1.64
CA GLU A 114 -3.09 -1.74 2.64
C GLU A 114 -1.70 -2.37 2.74
N ALA A 115 -0.97 -2.50 1.62
CA ALA A 115 0.42 -2.96 1.64
C ALA A 115 1.34 -2.01 2.41
N ALA A 116 1.14 -0.71 2.29
CA ALA A 116 1.87 0.28 3.09
C ALA A 116 1.50 0.21 4.59
N GLU A 117 0.23 0.00 4.93
CA GLU A 117 -0.19 -0.22 6.34
C GLU A 117 0.40 -1.51 6.92
N ALA A 118 0.41 -2.58 6.13
CA ALA A 118 1.00 -3.86 6.50
C ALA A 118 2.52 -3.76 6.71
N LEU A 119 3.24 -3.08 5.81
CA LEU A 119 4.65 -2.74 6.01
C LEU A 119 4.83 -1.92 7.29
N GLY A 120 3.96 -0.93 7.49
CA GLY A 120 3.73 -0.18 8.73
C GLY A 120 3.80 -1.05 9.98
N SER A 121 2.99 -2.10 9.96
CA SER A 121 2.80 -3.04 11.07
C SER A 121 3.95 -4.04 11.23
N ILE A 122 4.63 -4.44 10.17
CA ILE A 122 5.69 -5.48 10.20
C ILE A 122 7.01 -4.97 10.81
N ALA A 123 7.38 -3.69 10.63
CA ALA A 123 8.71 -3.26 11.04
C ALA A 123 8.79 -2.67 12.46
N ASP A 124 9.75 -3.20 13.20
CA ASP A 124 10.43 -2.55 14.33
C ASP A 124 11.25 -1.35 13.81
N GLY A 125 10.89 -0.14 14.24
CA GLY A 125 11.66 1.09 14.05
C GLY A 125 11.69 1.69 12.64
N HIS A 126 11.55 0.87 11.58
CA HIS A 126 11.72 1.28 10.17
C HIS A 126 10.44 1.75 9.44
N SER A 127 9.28 1.42 9.99
CA SER A 127 7.99 1.59 9.31
C SER A 127 7.16 2.78 9.76
N VAL A 128 7.64 3.49 10.79
CA VAL A 128 7.01 4.71 11.29
C VAL A 128 6.96 5.78 10.19
N ALA A 129 7.93 5.83 9.27
CA ALA A 129 7.91 6.79 8.16
C ALA A 129 6.88 6.51 7.07
N VAL A 130 6.74 5.25 6.67
CA VAL A 130 5.83 4.90 5.57
C VAL A 130 4.39 5.07 6.05
N SER A 131 4.11 4.71 7.31
CA SER A 131 2.84 5.00 7.98
C SER A 131 2.63 6.50 8.21
N ILE A 132 3.63 7.29 8.63
CA ILE A 132 3.48 8.76 8.77
C ILE A 132 3.28 9.44 7.42
N PHE A 133 3.99 9.01 6.38
CA PHE A 133 3.87 9.57 5.03
C PHE A 133 2.50 9.26 4.42
N LEU A 134 2.01 8.01 4.51
CA LEU A 134 0.65 7.68 4.07
C LEU A 134 -0.45 8.35 4.91
N PHE A 135 -0.24 8.49 6.22
CA PHE A 135 -1.19 9.13 7.14
C PHE A 135 -1.33 10.65 6.87
N PHE A 136 -0.23 11.33 6.51
CA PHE A 136 -0.27 12.73 6.08
C PHE A 136 -0.89 12.92 4.70
N PHE A 137 -0.71 11.92 3.84
CA PHE A 137 -1.08 11.98 2.44
C PHE A 137 -2.58 11.72 2.20
N LEU A 138 -3.21 10.86 3.01
CA LEU A 138 -4.60 10.45 2.82
C LEU A 138 -5.63 11.29 3.62
N PHE A 139 -5.20 12.09 4.60
CA PHE A 139 -6.09 12.93 5.41
C PHE A 139 -5.67 14.42 5.42
N ARG A 140 -6.02 15.15 4.36
CA ARG A 140 -6.61 16.51 4.38
C ARG A 140 -6.38 17.35 5.66
N PHE A 141 -5.16 17.64 6.07
CA PHE A 141 -4.90 18.70 7.06
C PHE A 141 -3.48 19.25 6.94
N SER A 142 -3.44 20.56 6.73
CA SER A 142 -2.34 21.45 7.08
C SER A 142 -1.73 21.08 8.44
N VAL A 143 -0.53 20.49 8.48
CA VAL A 143 0.30 20.52 9.69
C VAL A 143 1.65 21.12 9.34
N ASN A 144 1.89 22.29 9.93
CA ASN A 144 3.01 23.16 9.69
C ASN A 144 4.04 23.10 10.84
N SER A 145 4.22 21.94 11.47
CA SER A 145 5.02 21.86 12.70
C SER A 145 5.75 20.52 12.90
N ARG A 146 7.08 20.56 12.73
CA ARG A 146 8.14 19.70 13.31
C ARG A 146 8.00 18.17 13.16
N LEU A 147 8.22 17.70 11.93
CA LEU A 147 8.40 16.29 11.61
C LEU A 147 9.81 15.76 11.94
N ASP A 148 10.77 16.64 12.21
CA ASP A 148 12.14 16.33 12.62
C ASP A 148 12.26 15.74 14.04
N GLU A 149 11.33 16.08 14.94
CA GLU A 149 11.41 15.67 16.36
C GLU A 149 10.94 14.22 16.59
N PHE A 150 10.27 13.61 15.61
CA PHE A 150 9.62 12.29 15.74
C PHE A 150 10.19 11.20 14.82
N VAL A 151 11.15 11.53 13.96
CA VAL A 151 11.62 10.64 12.89
C VAL A 151 13.11 10.28 13.09
N PRO A 152 13.44 9.02 13.47
CA PRO A 152 14.82 8.55 13.64
C PRO A 152 15.70 8.75 12.40
N ARG A 153 17.02 8.84 12.58
CA ARG A 153 17.99 9.07 11.49
C ARG A 153 17.98 7.91 10.46
N GLU A 154 17.74 6.71 10.93
CA GLU A 154 17.61 5.51 10.10
C GLU A 154 16.37 5.61 9.22
N ILE A 155 15.28 6.17 9.74
CA ILE A 155 14.05 6.41 8.96
C ILE A 155 14.28 7.42 7.85
N VAL A 156 15.01 8.49 8.15
CA VAL A 156 15.37 9.54 7.18
C VAL A 156 16.02 8.93 5.93
N THR A 157 16.92 7.96 6.09
CA THR A 157 17.58 7.30 4.95
C THR A 157 16.64 6.45 4.08
N TYR A 158 15.56 5.89 4.62
CA TYR A 158 14.61 5.10 3.81
C TYR A 158 13.56 5.98 3.15
N LEU A 159 13.15 7.05 3.83
CA LEU A 159 12.41 8.13 3.18
C LEU A 159 13.23 8.77 2.07
N MET A 160 14.56 8.91 2.24
CA MET A 160 15.43 9.40 1.18
C MET A 160 15.32 8.54 -0.08
N ASP A 161 15.47 7.22 0.03
CA ASP A 161 15.40 6.30 -1.12
C ASP A 161 14.03 6.35 -1.83
N PHE A 162 12.94 6.60 -1.09
CA PHE A 162 11.60 6.71 -1.67
C PHE A 162 11.32 8.10 -2.28
N LEU A 163 11.77 9.17 -1.62
CA LEU A 163 11.57 10.55 -2.06
C LEU A 163 12.45 10.92 -3.26
N VAL A 164 13.50 10.15 -3.53
CA VAL A 164 14.34 10.31 -4.73
C VAL A 164 13.93 9.36 -5.86
N ASP A 165 12.92 8.50 -5.65
CA ASP A 165 12.38 7.66 -6.72
C ASP A 165 11.65 8.55 -7.74
N GLU A 166 12.02 8.41 -9.01
CA GLU A 166 11.45 9.22 -10.09
C GLU A 166 9.95 8.97 -10.27
N ASN A 167 9.45 7.81 -9.83
CA ASN A 167 8.05 7.42 -9.98
C ASN A 167 7.20 7.75 -8.74
N ILE A 168 7.71 8.58 -7.82
CA ILE A 168 7.04 8.92 -6.56
C ILE A 168 5.61 9.46 -6.76
N PHE A 169 5.35 10.26 -7.80
CA PHE A 169 3.99 10.76 -8.06
C PHE A 169 3.06 9.70 -8.62
N GLU A 170 3.59 8.78 -9.42
CA GLU A 170 2.83 7.65 -9.95
C GLU A 170 2.43 6.71 -8.81
N TYR A 171 3.37 6.43 -7.89
CA TYR A 171 3.07 5.69 -6.66
C TYR A 171 2.02 6.41 -5.81
N LEU A 172 1.95 7.72 -5.84
CA LEU A 172 1.02 8.45 -5.00
C LEU A 172 -0.31 8.77 -5.70
N GLU A 173 -0.48 8.30 -6.95
CA GLU A 173 -1.59 8.60 -7.83
C GLU A 173 -1.88 10.11 -7.95
N LEU A 174 -0.82 10.91 -7.84
CA LEU A 174 -0.90 12.35 -7.92
C LEU A 174 -0.87 12.78 -9.36
N LYS A 175 -2.05 12.95 -9.94
CA LYS A 175 -2.20 13.42 -11.32
C LYS A 175 -2.28 14.93 -11.46
N ASP A 176 -2.46 15.63 -10.35
CA ASP A 176 -2.66 17.08 -10.32
C ASP A 176 -1.37 17.79 -9.90
N ILE A 177 -0.86 18.67 -10.79
CA ILE A 177 0.38 19.44 -10.58
C ILE A 177 0.30 20.26 -9.30
N ASP A 178 -0.85 20.88 -8.99
CA ASP A 178 -0.98 21.72 -7.79
C ASP A 178 -0.84 20.88 -6.52
N THR A 179 -1.39 19.67 -6.53
CA THR A 179 -1.28 18.70 -5.44
C THR A 179 0.16 18.17 -5.33
N GLN A 180 0.80 17.78 -6.45
CA GLN A 180 2.22 17.39 -6.48
C GLN A 180 3.13 18.50 -5.92
N MET A 181 2.94 19.74 -6.37
CA MET A 181 3.66 20.92 -5.87
C MET A 181 3.47 21.13 -4.37
N HIS A 182 2.24 20.97 -3.88
CA HIS A 182 1.94 21.10 -2.46
C HIS A 182 2.67 20.05 -1.63
N ILE A 183 2.66 18.80 -2.09
CA ILE A 183 3.34 17.68 -1.42
C ILE A 183 4.85 17.85 -1.47
N ILE A 184 5.43 18.27 -2.59
CA ILE A 184 6.87 18.59 -2.66
C ILE A 184 7.22 19.72 -1.72
N SER A 185 6.38 20.76 -1.62
CA SER A 185 6.62 21.85 -0.68
C SER A 185 6.65 21.33 0.77
N ILE A 186 5.75 20.41 1.13
CA ILE A 186 5.75 19.75 2.44
C ILE A 186 7.03 18.92 2.60
N ILE A 187 7.37 18.06 1.64
CA ILE A 187 8.56 17.21 1.68
C ILE A 187 9.84 18.06 1.80
N CYS A 188 10.00 19.11 0.99
CA CYS A 188 11.13 20.01 1.06
C CYS A 188 11.21 20.72 2.42
N HIS A 189 10.08 21.06 3.04
CA HIS A 189 10.07 21.64 4.39
C HIS A 189 10.59 20.63 5.43
N VAL A 190 10.15 19.37 5.33
CA VAL A 190 10.58 18.27 6.20
C VAL A 190 12.06 17.93 6.01
N VAL A 191 12.52 17.82 4.76
CA VAL A 191 13.92 17.57 4.42
C VAL A 191 14.81 18.71 4.93
N ARG A 192 14.32 19.96 4.94
CA ARG A 192 15.03 21.10 5.53
C ARG A 192 15.14 21.03 7.05
N SER A 193 14.20 20.39 7.75
CA SER A 193 14.25 20.24 9.20
C SER A 193 15.15 19.08 9.67
N TRP A 194 15.64 18.23 8.77
CA TRP A 194 16.49 17.09 9.13
C TRP A 194 17.97 17.47 9.42
N GLU A 195 18.61 16.87 10.42
CA GLU A 195 20.05 17.03 10.67
C GLU A 195 20.92 16.14 9.75
N ILE A 196 20.85 16.42 8.44
CA ILE A 196 21.62 15.78 7.36
C ILE A 196 22.62 16.76 6.74
N GLY A 197 23.64 16.25 6.04
CA GLY A 197 24.63 17.09 5.35
C GLY A 197 23.97 18.04 4.35
N GLU A 198 24.47 19.28 4.28
CA GLU A 198 23.89 20.35 3.44
C GLU A 198 23.86 19.98 1.96
N GLU A 199 24.92 19.33 1.47
CA GLU A 199 25.00 18.81 0.10
C GLU A 199 23.89 17.79 -0.20
N MET A 200 23.70 16.80 0.67
CA MET A 200 22.66 15.79 0.52
C MET A 200 21.27 16.43 0.48
N ARG A 201 21.02 17.37 1.39
CA ARG A 201 19.75 18.09 1.46
C ARG A 201 19.45 18.86 0.17
N ASN A 202 20.44 19.55 -0.38
CA ASN A 202 20.29 20.31 -1.61
C ASN A 202 20.04 19.40 -2.81
N ASN A 203 20.77 18.28 -2.92
CA ASN A 203 20.56 17.30 -3.99
C ASN A 203 19.13 16.72 -3.96
N MET A 204 18.58 16.44 -2.77
CA MET A 204 17.20 15.96 -2.65
C MET A 204 16.18 17.00 -3.11
N ILE A 205 16.35 18.25 -2.69
CA ILE A 205 15.44 19.34 -3.08
C ILE A 205 15.52 19.55 -4.60
N GLU A 206 16.71 19.53 -5.18
CA GLU A 206 16.88 19.66 -6.63
C GLU A 206 16.23 18.50 -7.40
N ASN A 207 16.39 17.25 -6.93
CA ASN A 207 15.76 16.09 -7.58
C ASN A 207 14.23 16.20 -7.55
N LEU A 208 13.63 16.55 -6.40
CA LEU A 208 12.19 16.73 -6.28
C LEU A 208 11.66 17.83 -7.23
N MET A 209 12.41 18.94 -7.37
CA MET A 209 12.03 20.02 -8.28
C MET A 209 12.13 19.59 -9.75
N ARG A 210 13.14 18.79 -10.12
CA ARG A 210 13.28 18.24 -11.48
C ARG A 210 12.13 17.30 -11.85
N LEU A 211 11.61 16.51 -10.90
CA LEU A 211 10.48 15.61 -11.16
C LEU A 211 9.23 16.39 -11.58
N ILE A 212 8.97 17.56 -10.97
CA ILE A 212 7.86 18.44 -11.40
C ILE A 212 8.11 18.97 -12.81
N GLU A 213 9.33 19.42 -13.11
CA GLU A 213 9.66 20.00 -14.41
C GLU A 213 9.50 18.96 -15.53
N SER A 214 9.85 17.70 -15.26
CA SER A 214 9.59 16.58 -16.18
C SER A 214 8.10 16.38 -16.42
N ASP A 215 7.29 16.27 -15.36
CA ASP A 215 5.85 16.00 -15.46
C ASP A 215 5.09 17.16 -16.16
N LYS A 216 5.54 18.41 -15.96
CA LYS A 216 5.05 19.57 -16.72
C LYS A 216 5.33 19.47 -18.22
N GLY A 217 6.53 19.01 -18.59
CA GLY A 217 6.92 18.85 -19.99
C GLY A 217 6.10 17.78 -20.72
N ASP A 218 5.76 16.69 -20.03
CA ASP A 218 4.96 15.59 -20.58
C ASP A 218 3.49 16.00 -20.79
N LEU A 219 2.95 16.90 -19.96
CA LEU A 219 1.60 17.44 -20.10
C LEU A 219 1.47 18.52 -21.19
N GLU A 220 2.53 19.28 -21.46
CA GLU A 220 2.55 20.29 -22.53
C GLU A 220 2.87 19.69 -23.92
N GLY A 221 3.50 18.50 -23.98
CA GLY A 221 3.88 17.81 -25.22
C GLY A 221 2.77 17.00 -25.91
N GLY A 222 1.60 16.84 -25.28
CA GLY A 222 0.50 15.99 -25.77
C GLY A 222 -0.42 16.60 -26.85
N ASP A 223 -0.32 17.91 -27.11
CA ASP A 223 -1.28 18.66 -27.95
C ASP A 223 -0.73 19.06 -29.34
N GLY A 224 0.15 18.24 -29.94
CA GLY A 224 0.98 18.69 -31.05
C GLY A 224 1.12 17.77 -32.25
N GLU A 225 0.09 17.05 -32.71
CA GLU A 225 0.09 16.48 -34.08
C GLU A 225 -1.31 16.05 -34.55
N SER A 226 -2.08 16.95 -35.19
CA SER A 226 -3.03 16.60 -36.28
C SER A 226 -3.76 17.81 -36.87
N GLU A 227 -3.09 18.61 -37.70
CA GLU A 227 -3.72 19.31 -38.83
C GLU A 227 -2.64 19.39 -39.92
N GLY A 228 -2.75 18.85 -41.13
CA GLY A 228 -3.87 18.30 -41.89
C GLY A 228 -3.43 18.37 -43.35
N GLU A 229 -2.72 17.36 -43.85
CA GLU A 229 -2.54 17.17 -45.30
C GLU A 229 -3.78 16.44 -45.82
N GLY A 230 -4.59 17.15 -46.62
CA GLY A 230 -5.80 16.61 -47.21
C GLY A 230 -6.26 17.48 -48.37
N SER A 231 -5.54 17.38 -49.48
CA SER A 231 -5.99 17.82 -50.79
C SER A 231 -7.14 16.95 -51.31
N ASP A 232 -7.96 17.59 -52.15
CA ASP A 232 -8.77 17.04 -53.24
C ASP A 232 -10.20 16.52 -53.01
N SER A 233 -11.09 17.21 -53.71
CA SER A 233 -12.06 16.73 -54.72
C SER A 233 -13.52 16.42 -54.33
N GLU A 234 -14.41 16.93 -55.22
CA GLU A 234 -15.79 16.49 -55.54
C GLU A 234 -16.86 16.76 -54.45
N GLU A 235 -18.09 17.20 -54.66
CA GLU A 235 -19.12 17.46 -55.71
C GLU A 235 -20.17 18.34 -54.94
N ASP A 236 -20.92 19.33 -55.42
CA ASP A 236 -21.82 19.53 -56.58
C ASP A 236 -21.96 21.05 -56.89
#